data_AF-A0A7X8EKB4-F1
#
_entry.id   AF-A0A7X8EKB4-F1
#
_cell.length_a   1.000
_cell.length_b   1.000
_cell.length_c   1.000
_cell.angle_alpha   90.00
_cell.angle_beta   90.00
_cell.angle_gamma   90.00
#
_symmetry.space_group_name_H-M   'P 1'
#
loop_
_entity.id
_entity.type
_entity.pdbx_description
1 polymer ?
#
loop_
_entity_poly.entity_id
_entity_poly.type
_entity_poly.pdbx_seq_one_letter_code
_entity_poly.pdbx_strand_id
1 'polypeptide(L)'
;KMPLLSDREITDLASQFVAPPSVATAHPSPHVTGGAVDLAVVDENGLLLPMGTEFDETTEKSATDYYEKKLAARERLTEEEEEIMINRRLIFAVMTRAGFTNYPDEWWHYDYGNQNWALLRGERAAIYGVSEPKFRWRLS
;
A
#
# COMPACT_ATOMS: atom_id res chain seq x y z
N LYS A 1 6.09 13.65 -22.81
CA LYS A 1 6.01 12.50 -23.74
C LYS A 1 7.37 11.83 -23.78
N MET A 2 7.55 10.69 -23.12
CA MET A 2 8.77 9.87 -23.26
C MET A 2 8.62 9.02 -24.53
N PRO A 3 9.53 9.07 -25.53
CA PRO A 3 9.20 8.69 -26.90
C PRO A 3 9.60 7.25 -27.33
N LEU A 4 9.77 6.29 -26.41
CA LEU A 4 10.46 5.02 -26.75
C LEU A 4 9.80 3.72 -26.25
N LEU A 5 8.56 3.73 -25.75
CA LEU A 5 7.87 2.49 -25.36
C LEU A 5 6.60 2.31 -26.17
N SER A 6 6.34 1.08 -26.62
CA SER A 6 5.08 0.72 -27.27
C SER A 6 3.92 0.74 -26.27
N ASP A 7 2.69 0.91 -26.75
CA ASP A 7 1.50 0.95 -25.88
C ASP A 7 1.36 -0.31 -25.00
N ARG A 8 1.87 -1.45 -25.47
CA ARG A 8 1.91 -2.70 -24.70
C ARG A 8 2.94 -2.64 -23.58
N GLU A 9 4.15 -2.16 -23.85
CA GLU A 9 5.17 -1.99 -22.82
C GLU A 9 4.76 -0.93 -21.79
N ILE A 10 4.07 0.13 -22.23
CA ILE A 10 3.46 1.13 -21.34
C ILE A 10 2.37 0.48 -20.48
N THR A 11 1.55 -0.41 -21.04
CA THR A 11 0.49 -1.12 -20.30
C THR A 11 1.05 -2.14 -19.31
N ASP A 12 2.08 -2.90 -19.71
CA ASP A 12 2.75 -3.87 -18.85
C ASP A 12 3.48 -3.16 -17.70
N LEU A 13 4.21 -2.07 -17.97
CA LEU A 13 4.77 -1.20 -16.92
C LEU A 13 3.66 -0.61 -16.06
N ALA A 14 2.60 -0.04 -16.65
CA ALA A 14 1.50 0.54 -15.89
C ALA A 14 0.81 -0.50 -14.99
N SER A 15 0.71 -1.76 -15.41
CA SER A 15 0.18 -2.85 -14.58
C SER A 15 1.06 -3.24 -13.40
N GLN A 16 2.34 -2.83 -13.39
CA GLN A 16 3.24 -2.96 -12.24
C GLN A 16 3.01 -1.84 -11.20
N PHE A 17 2.43 -0.71 -11.59
CA PHE A 17 2.20 0.46 -10.73
C PHE A 17 0.74 0.67 -10.34
N VAL A 18 -0.19 0.24 -11.19
CA VAL A 18 -1.64 0.44 -11.02
C VAL A 18 -2.32 -0.79 -11.60
N ALA A 19 -3.11 -1.50 -10.78
CA ALA A 19 -3.94 -2.57 -11.30
C ALA A 19 -4.75 -2.05 -12.52
N PRO A 20 -4.76 -2.74 -13.67
CA PRO A 20 -5.59 -2.32 -14.79
C PRO A 20 -7.02 -2.13 -14.29
N PRO A 21 -7.77 -1.11 -14.77
CA PRO A 21 -9.13 -0.83 -14.31
C PRO A 21 -10.02 -2.04 -14.60
N SER A 22 -10.02 -2.96 -13.64
CA SER A 22 -10.75 -4.20 -13.69
C SER A 22 -12.09 -3.91 -13.02
N VAL A 23 -13.09 -3.71 -13.87
CA VAL A 23 -14.52 -3.73 -13.54
C VAL A 23 -15.01 -5.13 -13.16
N ALA A 24 -14.11 -6.09 -12.90
CA ALA A 24 -14.48 -7.41 -12.41
C ALA A 24 -15.02 -7.29 -10.97
N THR A 25 -16.34 -7.29 -10.89
CA THR A 25 -17.16 -7.16 -9.67
C THR A 25 -16.90 -8.23 -8.59
N ALA A 26 -16.14 -9.28 -8.91
CA ALA A 26 -15.86 -10.37 -7.98
C ALA A 26 -14.67 -10.10 -7.02
N HIS A 27 -13.68 -9.28 -7.42
CA HIS A 27 -12.49 -8.97 -6.62
C HIS A 27 -11.94 -7.58 -7.01
N PRO A 28 -12.60 -6.48 -6.59
CA PRO A 28 -12.11 -5.14 -6.90
C PRO A 28 -10.78 -4.87 -6.20
N SER A 29 -9.94 -4.04 -6.83
CA SER A 29 -8.77 -3.47 -6.16
C SER A 29 -9.23 -2.73 -4.89
N PRO A 30 -8.56 -2.93 -3.74
CA PRO A 30 -8.92 -2.29 -2.47
C PRO A 30 -9.16 -0.78 -2.59
N HIS A 31 -8.33 -0.10 -3.39
CA HIS A 31 -8.42 1.34 -3.66
C HIS A 31 -9.73 1.76 -4.34
N VAL A 32 -10.32 0.90 -5.17
CA VAL A 32 -11.60 1.18 -5.87
C VAL A 32 -12.81 1.12 -4.92
N THR A 33 -12.62 0.57 -3.71
CA THR A 33 -13.67 0.59 -2.68
C THR A 33 -13.70 1.90 -1.89
N GLY A 34 -12.64 2.72 -1.96
CA GLY A 34 -12.42 3.84 -1.07
C GLY A 34 -11.99 3.44 0.36
N GLY A 35 -11.75 2.15 0.59
CA GLY A 35 -11.34 1.58 1.87
C GLY A 35 -9.84 1.32 2.00
N ALA A 36 -8.99 2.01 1.23
CA ALA A 36 -7.54 1.88 1.32
C ALA A 36 -6.87 3.25 1.29
N VAL A 37 -5.72 3.36 1.97
CA VAL A 37 -4.86 4.55 2.00
C VAL A 37 -3.41 4.13 1.91
N ASP A 38 -2.64 4.90 1.14
CA ASP A 38 -1.19 4.79 1.06
C ASP A 38 -0.57 6.01 1.72
N LEU A 39 0.36 5.81 2.67
CA LEU A 39 0.96 6.91 3.42
C LEU A 39 2.40 6.66 3.84
N ALA A 40 3.10 7.77 4.06
CA ALA A 40 4.41 7.83 4.69
C ALA A 40 4.42 8.87 5.81
N VAL A 41 5.42 8.82 6.69
CA VAL A 41 5.59 9.77 7.79
C VAL A 41 6.60 10.83 7.38
N VAL A 42 6.34 12.08 7.76
CA VAL A 42 7.28 13.20 7.61
C VAL A 42 7.70 13.74 8.96
N ASP A 43 8.88 14.33 9.03
CA ASP A 43 9.36 15.10 10.18
C ASP A 43 8.66 16.47 10.30
N GLU A 44 9.02 17.27 11.32
CA GLU A 44 8.48 18.62 11.52
C GLU A 44 8.80 19.60 10.37
N ASN A 45 9.77 19.29 9.52
CA ASN A 45 10.17 20.08 8.37
C ASN A 45 9.47 19.63 7.08
N GLY A 46 8.65 18.58 7.14
CA GLY A 46 7.97 18.00 5.99
C GLY A 46 8.86 17.05 5.16
N LEU A 47 10.00 16.63 5.68
CA LEU A 47 10.88 15.66 5.03
C LEU A 47 10.41 14.24 5.34
N LEU A 48 10.34 13.40 4.30
CA LEU A 48 9.99 11.98 4.46
C LEU A 48 11.00 11.29 5.38
N LEU A 49 10.48 10.56 6.37
CA LEU A 49 11.31 9.70 7.18
C LEU A 49 11.87 8.56 6.32
N PRO A 50 13.08 8.05 6.61
CA PRO A 50 13.63 6.90 5.91
C PRO A 50 12.74 5.67 6.05
N MET A 51 12.29 5.13 4.91
CA MET A 51 11.46 3.92 4.84
C MET A 51 12.15 2.75 4.11
N GLY A 52 13.37 2.97 3.59
CA GLY A 52 14.24 1.95 3.02
C GLY A 52 13.95 1.54 1.58
N THR A 53 12.76 1.79 1.08
CA THR A 53 12.41 1.76 -0.34
C THR A 53 11.67 3.04 -0.69
N GLU A 54 11.67 3.40 -1.97
CA GLU A 54 10.79 4.45 -2.45
C GLU A 54 9.32 4.01 -2.30
N PHE A 55 8.43 4.99 -2.25
CA PHE A 55 7.00 4.74 -2.35
C PHE A 55 6.66 4.10 -3.71
N ASP A 56 5.73 3.15 -3.75
CA ASP A 56 5.40 2.33 -4.93
C ASP A 56 6.55 1.45 -5.49
N GLU A 57 7.65 1.30 -4.75
CA GLU A 57 8.73 0.41 -5.18
C GLU A 57 8.32 -1.06 -4.98
N THR A 58 8.12 -1.81 -6.06
CA THR A 58 7.67 -3.22 -5.99
C THR A 58 8.83 -4.21 -5.87
N THR A 59 9.56 -4.16 -4.76
CA THR A 59 10.65 -5.09 -4.43
C THR A 59 10.36 -5.87 -3.15
N GLU A 60 11.04 -7.00 -2.92
CA GLU A 60 10.95 -7.75 -1.65
C GLU A 60 11.26 -6.88 -0.42
N LYS A 61 12.05 -5.81 -0.61
CA LYS A 61 12.42 -4.84 0.43
C LYS A 61 11.23 -3.97 0.86
N SER A 62 10.18 -3.88 0.05
CA SER A 62 8.96 -3.13 0.37
C SER A 62 8.01 -3.88 1.31
N ALA A 63 8.20 -5.19 1.47
CA ALA A 63 7.45 -5.97 2.45
C ALA A 63 7.59 -5.35 3.85
N THR A 64 6.46 -5.19 4.54
CA THR A 64 6.39 -4.50 5.84
C THR A 64 7.36 -5.11 6.87
N ASP A 65 7.49 -6.44 6.84
CA ASP A 65 8.32 -7.20 7.77
C ASP A 65 9.75 -7.48 7.27
N TYR A 66 10.19 -6.86 6.17
CA TYR A 66 11.51 -7.14 5.57
C TYR A 66 12.66 -7.01 6.59
N TYR A 67 12.74 -5.89 7.32
CA TYR A 67 13.78 -5.68 8.32
C TYR A 67 13.58 -6.50 9.60
N GLU A 68 12.33 -6.87 9.91
CA GLU A 68 12.02 -7.80 11.01
C GLU A 68 12.56 -9.20 10.69
N LYS A 69 12.39 -9.67 9.45
CA LYS A 69 13.00 -10.92 8.95
C LYS A 69 14.52 -10.83 8.99
N LYS A 70 15.07 -9.67 8.59
CA LYS A 70 16.43 -9.15 8.85
C LYS A 70 16.95 -9.60 10.22
N LEU A 71 16.31 -9.01 11.22
CA LEU A 71 16.63 -9.15 12.63
C LEU A 71 16.40 -10.58 13.15
N ALA A 72 15.31 -11.23 12.75
CA ALA A 72 14.98 -12.60 13.16
C ALA A 72 16.00 -13.64 12.63
N ALA A 73 16.56 -13.41 11.45
CA ALA A 73 17.65 -14.18 10.87
C ALA A 73 19.01 -13.92 11.54
N ARG A 74 19.06 -13.02 12.54
CA ARG A 74 20.29 -12.58 13.24
C ARG A 74 21.30 -11.90 12.32
N GLU A 75 20.83 -11.28 11.25
CA GLU A 75 21.67 -10.41 10.43
C GLU A 75 21.97 -9.11 11.19
N ARG A 76 23.16 -8.54 10.96
CA ARG A 76 23.52 -7.25 11.54
C ARG A 76 22.92 -6.15 10.67
N LEU A 77 21.97 -5.41 11.24
CA LEU A 77 21.42 -4.22 10.61
C LEU A 77 22.44 -3.06 10.68
N THR A 78 22.45 -2.20 9.67
CA THR A 78 23.12 -0.90 9.77
C THR A 78 22.28 0.06 10.62
N GLU A 79 22.88 1.16 11.09
CA GLU A 79 22.14 2.22 11.82
C GLU A 79 20.95 2.75 11.01
N GLU A 80 21.13 2.90 9.69
CA GLU A 80 20.06 3.30 8.77
C GLU A 80 18.94 2.25 8.68
N GLU A 81 19.28 0.96 8.60
CA GLU A 81 18.28 -0.12 8.55
C GLU A 81 17.51 -0.24 9.88
N GLU A 82 18.16 0.01 11.02
CA GLU A 82 17.51 0.08 12.33
C GLU A 82 16.53 1.26 12.40
N GLU A 83 16.92 2.44 11.91
CA GLU A 83 16.04 3.61 11.82
C GLU A 83 14.82 3.32 10.94
N ILE A 84 15.03 2.75 9.75
CA ILE A 84 13.96 2.37 8.83
C ILE A 84 12.99 1.39 9.50
N MET A 85 13.51 0.37 10.19
CA MET A 85 12.68 -0.60 10.91
C MET A 85 11.84 0.07 11.99
N ILE A 86 12.41 1.03 12.73
CA ILE A 86 11.68 1.80 13.76
C ILE A 86 10.59 2.67 13.12
N ASN A 87 10.87 3.33 11.99
CA ASN A 87 9.89 4.14 11.27
C ASN A 87 8.74 3.29 10.73
N ARG A 88 9.03 2.10 10.17
CA ARG A 88 7.99 1.15 9.74
C ARG A 88 7.17 0.61 10.92
N ARG A 89 7.79 0.33 12.07
CA ARG A 89 7.07 -0.03 13.30
C ARG A 89 6.14 1.09 13.77
N LEU A 90 6.57 2.35 13.67
CA LEU A 90 5.77 3.51 14.08
C LEU A 90 4.48 3.61 13.26
N ILE A 91 4.59 3.65 11.93
CA ILE A 91 3.42 3.76 11.05
C ILE A 91 2.50 2.55 11.20
N PHE A 92 3.07 1.33 11.26
CA PHE A 92 2.30 0.11 11.49
C PHE A 92 1.51 0.17 12.80
N ALA A 93 2.16 0.55 13.91
CA ALA A 93 1.51 0.64 15.22
C ALA A 93 0.42 1.72 15.25
N VAL A 94 0.67 2.89 14.65
CA VAL A 94 -0.31 3.98 14.60
C VAL A 94 -1.55 3.57 13.79
N MET A 95 -1.35 3.04 12.59
CA MET A 95 -2.44 2.66 11.69
C MET A 95 -3.26 1.49 12.24
N THR A 96 -2.59 0.46 12.77
CA THR A 96 -3.28 -0.69 13.39
C THR A 96 -4.07 -0.30 14.63
N ARG A 97 -3.54 0.62 15.46
CA ARG A 97 -4.28 1.18 16.60
C ARG A 97 -5.49 2.01 16.17
N ALA A 98 -5.42 2.67 15.01
CA ALA A 98 -6.55 3.38 14.40
C ALA A 98 -7.59 2.43 13.75
N GLY A 99 -7.33 1.12 13.74
CA GLY A 99 -8.25 0.11 13.23
C GLY A 99 -8.01 -0.33 11.80
N PHE A 100 -6.94 0.15 11.16
CA PHE A 100 -6.52 -0.31 9.83
C PHE A 100 -5.81 -1.66 9.89
N THR A 101 -5.71 -2.32 8.75
CA THR A 101 -4.86 -3.51 8.53
C THR A 101 -3.83 -3.20 7.46
N ASN A 102 -2.58 -3.61 7.65
CA ASN A 102 -1.54 -3.42 6.64
C ASN A 102 -1.59 -4.52 5.57
N TYR A 103 -1.26 -4.15 4.33
CA TYR A 103 -0.96 -5.12 3.28
C TYR A 103 0.50 -5.60 3.39
N PRO A 104 0.76 -6.91 3.59
CA PRO A 104 2.09 -7.39 3.99
C PRO A 104 3.25 -7.04 3.05
N ASP A 105 2.97 -6.92 1.74
CA ASP A 105 4.01 -6.71 0.73
C ASP A 105 4.34 -5.21 0.53
N GLU A 106 3.59 -4.30 1.14
CA GLU A 106 3.71 -2.85 0.96
C GLU A 106 3.65 -2.12 2.31
N TRP A 107 4.78 -1.59 2.77
CA TRP A 107 4.87 -0.89 4.07
C TRP A 107 3.98 0.35 4.18
N TRP A 108 3.60 0.95 3.04
CA TRP A 108 2.79 2.16 2.95
C TRP A 108 1.28 1.89 2.87
N HIS A 109 0.85 0.69 2.50
CA HIS A 109 -0.56 0.40 2.18
C HIS A 109 -1.34 -0.09 3.41
N TYR A 110 -2.48 0.55 3.66
CA TYR A 110 -3.38 0.22 4.76
C TYR A 110 -4.84 0.18 4.32
N ASP A 111 -5.50 -0.90 4.71
CA ASP A 111 -6.91 -1.16 4.43
C ASP A 111 -7.79 -0.84 5.65
N TYR A 112 -8.96 -0.26 5.39
CA TYR A 112 -10.04 -0.08 6.37
C TYR A 112 -11.39 -0.33 5.72
N GLY A 113 -12.13 -1.30 6.24
CA GLY A 113 -13.50 -1.58 5.80
C GLY A 113 -13.64 -2.28 4.45
N ASN A 114 -12.58 -2.55 3.70
CA ASN A 114 -12.64 -3.35 2.47
C ASN A 114 -12.52 -4.86 2.74
N GLN A 115 -12.45 -5.67 1.68
CA GLN A 115 -12.38 -7.12 1.76
C GLN A 115 -11.11 -7.67 2.44
N ASN A 116 -9.95 -7.03 2.22
CA ASN A 116 -8.70 -7.41 2.88
C ASN A 116 -8.78 -7.12 4.38
N TRP A 117 -9.28 -5.94 4.73
CA TRP A 117 -9.53 -5.57 6.12
C TRP A 117 -10.48 -6.55 6.79
N ALA A 118 -11.60 -6.90 6.15
CA ALA A 118 -12.56 -7.84 6.72
C ALA A 118 -11.94 -9.22 6.94
N LEU A 119 -11.16 -9.71 5.96
CA LEU A 119 -10.45 -10.97 6.06
C LEU A 119 -9.44 -10.98 7.23
N LEU A 120 -8.58 -9.95 7.31
CA LEU A 120 -7.53 -9.86 8.32
C LEU A 120 -8.07 -9.60 9.73
N ARG A 121 -9.22 -8.94 9.85
CA ARG A 121 -9.91 -8.70 11.13
C ARG A 121 -10.82 -9.85 11.56
N GLY A 122 -11.11 -10.81 10.67
CA GLY A 122 -12.08 -11.88 10.94
C GLY A 122 -13.53 -11.41 10.92
N GLU A 123 -13.81 -10.31 10.22
CA GLU A 123 -15.16 -9.76 10.08
C GLU A 123 -15.97 -10.55 9.05
N ARG A 124 -17.29 -10.59 9.24
CA ARG A 124 -18.19 -11.38 8.37
C ARG A 124 -18.35 -10.80 6.97
N ALA A 125 -18.12 -9.50 6.81
CA ALA A 125 -18.27 -8.78 5.56
C ALA A 125 -17.44 -7.48 5.57
N ALA A 126 -17.09 -7.01 4.37
CA ALA A 126 -16.54 -5.67 4.17
C ALA A 126 -17.62 -4.60 4.44
N ILE A 127 -17.20 -3.46 4.98
CA ILE A 127 -18.01 -2.24 5.14
C ILE A 127 -18.19 -1.55 3.78
N TYR A 128 -17.13 -1.55 2.97
CA TYR A 128 -17.08 -0.91 1.66
C TYR A 128 -17.01 -1.95 0.54
N GLY A 129 -17.76 -1.71 -0.53
CA GLY A 129 -17.69 -2.44 -1.79
C GLY A 129 -17.22 -1.53 -2.92
N VAL A 130 -17.34 -1.96 -4.18
CA VAL A 130 -16.99 -1.14 -5.35
C VAL A 130 -17.69 0.21 -5.27
N SER A 131 -16.91 1.29 -5.27
CA SER A 131 -17.42 2.65 -5.30
C SER A 131 -17.33 3.20 -6.73
N GLU A 132 -18.48 3.54 -7.32
CA GLU A 132 -18.53 4.32 -8.55
C GLU A 132 -18.84 5.78 -8.21
N PRO A 133 -17.94 6.74 -8.52
CA PRO A 133 -18.24 8.14 -8.30
C PRO A 133 -19.44 8.55 -9.17
N LYS A 134 -20.48 9.11 -8.55
CA LYS A 134 -21.60 9.72 -9.28
C LYS A 134 -21.15 11.06 -9.86
N PHE A 135 -20.57 11.03 -11.05
CA PHE A 135 -20.22 12.24 -11.77
C PHE A 135 -21.46 12.93 -12.34
N ARG A 136 -21.60 14.24 -12.09
CA ARG A 136 -22.75 15.04 -12.55
C ARG A 136 -22.99 15.00 -14.06
N TRP A 137 -21.95 14.73 -14.86
CA TRP A 137 -22.02 14.67 -16.33
C TRP A 137 -22.26 13.26 -16.91
N ARG A 138 -22.49 12.23 -16.07
CA ARG A 138 -22.93 10.89 -16.52
C ARG A 138 -24.45 10.69 -16.44
N LEU A 139 -25.19 11.74 -16.12
CA LEU A 139 -26.65 11.79 -16.18
C LEU A 139 -27.06 12.50 -17.48
N SER A 140 -26.88 11.84 -18.62
CA SER A 140 -27.42 12.25 -19.92
C SER A 140 -27.72 11.04 -20.77
#